data_AF-A0AAJ6P2S5-F1
#
_entry.id   AF-A0AAJ6P2S5-F1
#
_cell.length_a   1.000
_cell.length_b   1.000
_cell.length_c   1.000
_cell.angle_alpha   90.00
_cell.angle_beta   90.00
_cell.angle_gamma   90.00
#
_symmetry.space_group_name_H-M   'P 1'
#
loop_
_entity.id
_entity.type
_entity.pdbx_description
1 polymer ?
#
loop_
_entity_poly.entity_id
_entity_poly.type
_entity_poly.pdbx_seq_one_letter_code
_entity_poly.pdbx_strand_id
1 'polypeptide(L)'
;MIKRILLHIGIIFALFISLSAQANYPDVPKPFQYVSDYTKTLTQSEQQQLETALVNYGQQTSSQIAVVIIPSTEGEDVSSYSFNLFNKWGIGRQKENNGVLLLIAKNDHKLFIATGRGLEGALPDAIASTIIRHNIVPFFKQNKYAEGIASGLSAIIQATKGEYKPLELEKEKADPFDGFFIFLGVAFLLFVIFNSIGRKNHYVSPSSLGGIGSMSHHSGRFGGGNSGFGSGGFGGGGGFGGGSSGGGGAGGSW
;
A
#
# COMPACT_ATOMS: atom_id res chain seq x y z
N MET A 1 -43.29 -0.87 32.24
CA MET A 1 -42.95 -1.35 30.88
C MET A 1 -42.30 -0.26 30.03
N ILE A 2 -42.89 0.94 29.92
CA ILE A 2 -42.39 2.08 29.12
C ILE A 2 -40.97 2.56 29.53
N LYS A 3 -40.67 2.65 30.83
CA LYS A 3 -39.33 3.06 31.31
C LYS A 3 -38.19 2.10 30.88
N ARG A 4 -38.48 0.80 30.75
CA ARG A 4 -37.50 -0.18 30.27
C ARG A 4 -37.28 -0.04 28.77
N ILE A 5 -38.33 0.23 28.00
CA ILE A 5 -38.25 0.47 26.55
C ILE A 5 -37.44 1.75 26.26
N LEU A 6 -37.68 2.84 26.99
CA LEU A 6 -36.91 4.09 26.84
C LEU A 6 -35.42 3.90 27.17
N LEU A 7 -35.09 3.07 28.16
CA LEU A 7 -33.71 2.78 28.54
C LEU A 7 -32.98 1.97 27.46
N HIS A 8 -33.65 1.02 26.80
CA HIS A 8 -33.06 0.25 25.69
C HIS A 8 -32.92 1.10 24.41
N ILE A 9 -33.87 1.98 24.11
CA ILE A 9 -33.76 2.94 23.00
C ILE A 9 -32.59 3.90 23.23
N GLY A 10 -32.40 4.38 24.47
CA GLY A 10 -31.24 5.21 24.82
C GLY A 10 -29.89 4.49 24.65
N ILE A 11 -29.82 3.19 24.99
CA ILE A 11 -28.61 2.38 24.80
C ILE A 11 -28.35 2.11 23.30
N ILE A 12 -29.38 1.81 22.51
CA ILE A 12 -29.24 1.61 21.05
C ILE A 12 -28.84 2.92 20.36
N PHE A 13 -29.37 4.05 20.80
CA PHE A 13 -28.99 5.37 20.28
C PHE A 13 -27.56 5.77 20.68
N ALA A 14 -27.12 5.44 21.90
CA ALA A 14 -25.73 5.63 22.34
C ALA A 14 -24.74 4.69 21.61
N LEU A 15 -25.17 3.48 21.25
CA LEU A 15 -24.42 2.56 20.40
C LEU A 15 -24.33 3.03 18.94
N PHE A 16 -25.34 3.77 18.44
CA PHE A 16 -25.34 4.35 17.10
C PHE A 16 -24.50 5.64 16.97
N ILE A 17 -24.25 6.34 18.08
CA ILE A 17 -23.39 7.54 18.12
C ILE A 17 -21.89 7.18 18.15
N SER A 18 -21.56 5.93 18.47
CA SER A 18 -20.17 5.47 18.43
C SER A 18 -19.78 5.09 17.00
N LEU A 19 -18.80 5.82 16.46
CA LEU A 19 -17.91 5.43 15.35
C LEU A 19 -18.29 5.85 13.92
N SER A 20 -18.37 7.15 13.71
CA SER A 20 -17.75 7.76 12.51
C SER A 20 -16.55 8.60 12.94
N ALA A 21 -15.51 7.93 13.46
CA ALA A 21 -14.20 8.55 13.53
C ALA A 21 -13.72 8.74 12.08
N GLN A 22 -13.99 9.90 11.48
CA GLN A 22 -13.30 10.30 10.27
C GLN A 22 -11.84 10.47 10.64
N ALA A 23 -10.96 9.72 9.99
CA ALA A 23 -9.52 9.89 10.15
C ALA A 23 -9.18 11.35 9.86
N ASN A 24 -8.53 12.01 10.83
CA ASN A 24 -8.17 13.40 10.70
C ASN A 24 -6.84 13.53 9.96
N TYR A 25 -6.93 13.72 8.64
CA TYR A 25 -5.74 13.93 7.81
C TYR A 25 -5.13 15.31 8.07
N PRO A 26 -3.80 15.43 8.26
CA PRO A 26 -3.17 16.73 8.39
C PRO A 26 -3.39 17.58 7.13
N ASP A 27 -3.42 18.90 7.31
CA ASP A 27 -3.43 19.83 6.20
C ASP A 27 -2.01 20.06 5.67
N VAL A 28 -1.91 20.39 4.38
CA VAL A 28 -0.65 20.80 3.76
C VAL A 28 -0.05 21.95 4.57
N PRO A 29 1.23 21.87 4.97
CA PRO A 29 1.84 22.89 5.81
C PRO A 29 1.86 24.26 5.13
N LYS A 30 1.80 25.31 5.96
CA LYS A 30 1.93 26.71 5.55
C LYS A 30 3.05 27.33 6.39
N PRO A 31 4.20 27.72 5.79
CA PRO A 31 4.54 27.64 4.38
C PRO A 31 4.63 26.20 3.84
N PHE A 32 4.47 26.06 2.52
CA PHE A 32 4.52 24.77 1.83
C PHE A 32 5.88 24.08 2.03
N GLN A 33 5.85 22.78 2.28
CA GLN A 33 7.02 21.92 2.45
C GLN A 33 6.72 20.54 1.83
N TYR A 34 7.71 19.93 1.20
CA TYR A 34 7.64 18.55 0.72
C TYR A 34 7.83 17.54 1.85
N VAL A 35 8.53 17.91 2.93
CA VAL A 35 8.76 17.09 4.13
C VAL A 35 7.99 17.66 5.31
N SER A 36 6.98 16.92 5.77
CA SER A 36 6.12 17.29 6.91
C SER A 36 6.26 16.27 8.04
N ASP A 37 6.87 16.67 9.15
CA ASP A 37 7.03 15.83 10.34
C ASP A 37 6.17 16.32 11.50
N TYR A 38 5.04 15.64 11.73
CA TYR A 38 4.11 15.91 12.84
C TYR A 38 4.49 15.19 14.14
N THR A 39 5.63 14.50 14.16
CA THR A 39 6.12 13.70 15.30
C THR A 39 7.38 14.26 15.94
N LYS A 40 8.01 15.28 15.32
CA LYS A 40 9.31 15.84 15.73
C LYS A 40 10.40 14.76 15.82
N THR A 41 10.37 13.83 14.89
CA THR A 41 11.35 12.76 14.76
C THR A 41 12.63 13.23 14.08
N LEU A 42 12.51 14.13 13.12
CA LEU A 42 13.62 14.73 12.41
C LEU A 42 14.09 15.99 13.14
N THR A 43 15.41 16.16 13.18
CA THR A 43 16.01 17.45 13.51
C THR A 43 15.73 18.45 12.39
N GLN A 44 15.82 19.75 12.70
CA GLN A 44 15.63 20.80 11.70
C GLN A 44 16.63 20.68 10.53
N SER A 45 17.88 20.28 10.80
CA SER A 45 18.89 20.10 9.76
C SER A 45 18.56 18.93 8.83
N GLU A 46 18.10 17.80 9.37
CA GLU A 46 17.72 16.64 8.57
C GLU A 46 16.50 16.95 7.70
N GLN A 47 15.47 17.59 8.28
CA GLN A 47 14.30 18.01 7.54
C GLN A 47 14.69 18.96 6.39
N GLN A 48 15.58 19.94 6.65
CA GLN A 48 16.03 20.87 5.61
C GLN A 48 16.86 20.20 4.51
N GLN A 49 17.69 19.20 4.85
CA GLN A 49 18.44 18.42 3.86
C GLN A 49 17.50 17.62 2.95
N LEU A 50 16.52 16.93 3.54
CA LEU A 50 15.50 16.18 2.79
C LEU A 50 14.65 17.12 1.93
N GLU A 51 14.21 18.24 2.48
CA GLU A 51 13.45 19.27 1.75
C GLU A 51 14.23 19.77 0.53
N THR A 52 15.51 20.12 0.71
CA THR A 52 16.38 20.59 -0.37
C THR A 52 16.53 19.53 -1.47
N ALA A 53 16.68 18.26 -1.10
CA ALA A 53 16.75 17.17 -2.06
C ALA A 53 15.45 17.04 -2.89
N LEU A 54 14.29 17.16 -2.25
CA LEU A 54 12.99 17.09 -2.92
C LEU A 54 12.70 18.30 -3.81
N VAL A 55 13.09 19.51 -3.37
CA VAL A 55 13.01 20.73 -4.19
C VAL A 55 13.87 20.58 -5.45
N ASN A 56 15.12 20.13 -5.32
CA ASN A 56 16.03 19.93 -6.45
C ASN A 56 15.48 18.87 -7.42
N TYR A 57 14.92 17.77 -6.91
CA TYR A 57 14.28 16.74 -7.73
C TYR A 57 13.07 17.29 -8.51
N GLY A 58 12.20 18.07 -7.85
CA GLY A 58 11.03 18.68 -8.50
C GLY A 58 11.37 19.78 -9.51
N GLN A 59 12.58 20.36 -9.44
CA GLN A 59 13.10 21.29 -10.44
C GLN A 59 13.69 20.57 -11.66
N GLN A 60 14.36 19.43 -11.44
CA GLN A 60 14.99 18.64 -12.49
C GLN A 60 14.00 17.74 -13.24
N THR A 61 12.88 17.40 -12.62
CA THR A 61 11.88 16.48 -13.16
C THR A 61 10.50 17.14 -13.18
N SER A 62 9.55 16.54 -13.90
CA SER A 62 8.15 16.95 -13.79
C SER A 62 7.48 16.40 -12.53
N SER A 63 8.10 15.43 -11.85
CA SER A 63 7.52 14.64 -10.75
C SER A 63 7.63 15.34 -9.41
N GLN A 64 6.75 14.99 -8.47
CA GLN A 64 6.74 15.54 -7.12
C GLN A 64 6.74 14.41 -6.10
N ILE A 65 7.55 14.53 -5.05
CA ILE A 65 7.59 13.56 -3.95
C ILE A 65 7.29 14.31 -2.65
N ALA A 66 6.40 13.77 -1.83
CA ALA A 66 6.10 14.23 -0.48
C ALA A 66 6.54 13.18 0.54
N VAL A 67 7.04 13.63 1.68
CA VAL A 67 7.30 12.79 2.86
C VAL A 67 6.45 13.31 4.01
N VAL A 68 5.63 12.44 4.59
CA VAL A 68 4.77 12.79 5.70
C VAL A 68 4.97 11.80 6.84
N ILE A 69 5.34 12.31 8.01
CA ILE A 69 5.51 11.54 9.24
C ILE A 69 4.39 11.92 10.20
N ILE A 70 3.53 10.95 10.53
CA ILE A 70 2.43 11.11 11.48
C ILE A 70 2.61 10.17 12.68
N PRO A 71 2.00 10.49 13.83
CA PRO A 71 2.02 9.58 14.97
C PRO A 71 1.38 8.23 14.66
N SER A 72 0.17 8.21 14.13
CA SER A 72 -0.63 7.01 13.87
C SER A 72 -1.69 7.29 12.80
N THR A 73 -2.18 6.25 12.12
CA THR A 73 -3.37 6.30 11.25
C THR A 73 -4.68 6.15 12.04
N GLU A 74 -4.61 6.09 13.37
CA GLU A 74 -5.76 5.99 14.29
C GLU A 74 -6.67 4.78 13.99
N GLY A 75 -6.07 3.69 13.49
CA GLY A 75 -6.77 2.45 13.15
C GLY A 75 -7.22 2.33 11.70
N GLU A 76 -7.04 3.37 10.87
CA GLU A 76 -7.21 3.26 9.41
C GLU A 76 -6.08 2.41 8.81
N ASP A 77 -6.40 1.66 7.75
CA ASP A 77 -5.36 0.97 6.98
C ASP A 77 -4.38 1.98 6.35
N VAL A 78 -3.07 1.71 6.46
CA VAL A 78 -2.02 2.66 6.05
C VAL A 78 -2.05 2.96 4.56
N SER A 79 -2.48 2.01 3.71
CA SER A 79 -2.62 2.26 2.28
C SER A 79 -3.80 3.19 2.00
N SER A 80 -4.95 2.94 2.63
CA SER A 80 -6.15 3.78 2.51
C SER A 80 -5.87 5.20 2.99
N TYR A 81 -5.24 5.34 4.16
CA TYR A 81 -4.83 6.64 4.70
C TYR A 81 -3.91 7.37 3.73
N SER A 82 -2.93 6.66 3.15
CA SER A 82 -1.98 7.24 2.19
C SER A 82 -2.67 7.75 0.94
N PHE A 83 -3.61 6.99 0.36
CA PHE A 83 -4.36 7.41 -0.82
C PHE A 83 -5.26 8.61 -0.52
N ASN A 84 -5.94 8.60 0.61
CA ASN A 84 -6.79 9.72 1.05
C ASN A 84 -5.96 10.98 1.26
N LEU A 85 -4.81 10.87 1.94
CA LEU A 85 -3.90 11.99 2.13
C LEU A 85 -3.31 12.48 0.80
N PHE A 86 -2.89 11.56 -0.06
CA PHE A 86 -2.33 11.88 -1.39
C PHE A 86 -3.32 12.72 -2.20
N ASN A 87 -4.57 12.27 -2.26
CA ASN A 87 -5.64 12.96 -2.99
C ASN A 87 -6.02 14.28 -2.32
N LYS A 88 -6.11 14.32 -0.98
CA LYS A 88 -6.38 15.55 -0.20
C LYS A 88 -5.33 16.63 -0.48
N TRP A 89 -4.06 16.22 -0.53
CA TRP A 89 -2.93 17.13 -0.78
C TRP A 89 -2.71 17.41 -2.28
N GLY A 90 -3.35 16.62 -3.16
CA GLY A 90 -3.22 16.76 -4.60
C GLY A 90 -1.81 16.46 -5.12
N ILE A 91 -1.13 15.48 -4.54
CA ILE A 91 0.30 15.22 -4.77
C ILE A 91 0.57 14.86 -6.23
N GLY A 92 1.55 15.52 -6.85
CA GLY A 92 1.83 15.39 -8.29
C GLY A 92 1.09 16.42 -9.12
N ARG A 93 1.31 16.41 -10.43
CA ARG A 93 0.63 17.32 -11.36
C ARG A 93 -0.66 16.71 -11.90
N GLN A 94 -1.71 17.50 -12.05
CA GLN A 94 -3.04 17.02 -12.44
C GLN A 94 -3.08 16.19 -13.74
N LYS A 95 -2.28 16.59 -14.74
CA LYS A 95 -2.26 15.91 -16.05
C LYS A 95 -1.35 14.69 -16.02
N GLU A 96 -0.17 14.85 -15.45
CA GLU A 96 0.88 13.84 -15.45
C GLU A 96 0.64 12.78 -14.38
N ASN A 97 -0.08 13.07 -13.31
CA ASN A 97 -0.30 12.21 -12.14
C ASN A 97 1.02 11.58 -11.64
N ASN A 98 2.07 12.38 -11.59
CA ASN A 98 3.45 11.97 -11.34
C ASN A 98 3.91 12.30 -9.91
N GLY A 99 2.99 12.11 -8.96
CA GLY A 99 3.24 12.29 -7.54
C GLY A 99 3.69 10.99 -6.86
N VAL A 100 4.48 11.12 -5.80
CA VAL A 100 4.78 10.03 -4.85
C VAL A 100 4.58 10.55 -3.44
N LEU A 101 3.94 9.78 -2.58
CA LEU A 101 3.87 10.03 -1.15
C LEU A 101 4.58 8.90 -0.41
N LEU A 102 5.59 9.24 0.39
CA LEU A 102 6.10 8.37 1.44
C LEU A 102 5.41 8.76 2.76
N LEU A 103 4.41 7.98 3.17
CA LEU A 103 3.75 8.12 4.46
C LEU A 103 4.42 7.22 5.50
N ILE A 104 4.69 7.76 6.68
CA ILE A 104 5.26 7.05 7.82
C ILE A 104 4.34 7.25 9.03
N ALA A 105 3.66 6.20 9.45
CA ALA A 105 2.88 6.15 10.70
C ALA A 105 3.77 5.59 11.81
N LYS A 106 4.44 6.48 12.52
CA LYS A 106 5.59 6.15 13.38
C LYS A 106 5.23 5.19 14.51
N ASN A 107 4.18 5.48 15.26
CA ASN A 107 3.77 4.68 16.43
C ASN A 107 3.10 3.38 16.01
N ASP A 108 2.57 3.32 14.79
CA ASP A 108 1.98 2.10 14.23
C ASP A 108 3.04 1.18 13.62
N HIS A 109 4.30 1.64 13.52
CA HIS A 109 5.37 0.92 12.86
C HIS A 109 5.03 0.53 11.42
N LYS A 110 4.31 1.41 10.71
CA LYS A 110 3.84 1.19 9.34
C LYS A 110 4.24 2.35 8.43
N LEU A 111 4.57 2.02 7.19
CA LEU A 111 4.82 2.99 6.14
C LEU A 111 4.18 2.54 4.84
N PHE A 112 3.95 3.50 3.95
CA PHE A 112 3.43 3.23 2.62
C PHE A 112 4.01 4.23 1.62
N ILE A 113 4.41 3.73 0.45
CA ILE A 113 4.75 4.53 -0.72
C ILE A 113 3.56 4.50 -1.65
N ALA A 114 2.78 5.59 -1.71
CA ALA A 114 1.70 5.74 -2.68
C ALA A 114 2.22 6.41 -3.95
N THR A 115 1.87 5.85 -5.11
CA THR A 115 2.28 6.35 -6.42
C THR A 115 1.09 6.89 -7.20
N GLY A 116 1.34 7.96 -7.94
CA GLY A 116 0.43 8.46 -8.96
C GLY A 116 0.55 7.64 -10.25
N ARG A 117 -0.55 7.56 -11.01
CA ARG A 117 -0.65 6.73 -12.23
C ARG A 117 0.47 6.99 -13.25
N GLY A 118 0.96 8.22 -13.35
CA GLY A 118 2.03 8.58 -14.28
C GLY A 118 3.40 7.97 -13.95
N LEU A 119 3.57 7.43 -12.74
CA LEU A 119 4.81 6.81 -12.29
C LEU A 119 4.71 5.29 -12.14
N GLU A 120 3.55 4.65 -12.35
CA GLU A 120 3.39 3.20 -12.19
C GLU A 120 4.35 2.39 -13.09
N GLY A 121 4.69 2.89 -14.27
CA GLY A 121 5.66 2.24 -15.16
C GLY A 121 7.10 2.29 -14.65
N ALA A 122 7.49 3.36 -13.96
CA ALA A 122 8.86 3.56 -13.46
C ALA A 122 9.03 3.13 -11.99
N LEU A 123 7.96 3.21 -11.21
CA LEU A 123 7.87 2.87 -9.81
C LEU A 123 6.61 2.02 -9.56
N PRO A 124 6.55 0.79 -10.10
CA PRO A 124 5.47 -0.15 -9.80
C PRO A 124 5.57 -0.66 -8.35
N ASP A 125 4.48 -1.26 -7.87
CA ASP A 125 4.33 -1.80 -6.51
C ASP A 125 5.49 -2.72 -6.12
N ALA A 126 5.97 -3.57 -7.04
CA ALA A 126 7.10 -4.47 -6.79
C ALA A 126 8.40 -3.72 -6.48
N ILE A 127 8.68 -2.61 -7.18
CA ILE A 127 9.84 -1.76 -6.92
C ILE A 127 9.64 -0.99 -5.62
N ALA A 128 8.48 -0.37 -5.41
CA ALA A 128 8.18 0.33 -4.16
C ALA A 128 8.34 -0.58 -2.92
N SER A 129 7.83 -1.82 -3.02
CA SER A 129 7.96 -2.83 -1.97
C SER A 129 9.41 -3.22 -1.71
N THR A 130 10.22 -3.33 -2.76
CA THR A 130 11.67 -3.60 -2.66
C THR A 130 12.40 -2.45 -1.97
N ILE A 131 12.10 -1.21 -2.35
CA ILE A 131 12.66 0.00 -1.72
C ILE A 131 12.34 0.02 -0.22
N ILE A 132 11.09 -0.25 0.15
CA ILE A 132 10.69 -0.30 1.56
C ILE A 132 11.53 -1.33 2.32
N ARG A 133 11.58 -2.57 1.83
CA ARG A 133 12.28 -3.68 2.52
C ARG A 133 13.78 -3.47 2.66
N HIS A 134 14.44 -2.97 1.62
CA HIS A 134 15.90 -2.95 1.55
C HIS A 134 16.52 -1.58 1.83
N ASN A 135 15.82 -0.49 1.51
CA ASN A 135 16.35 0.86 1.64
C ASN A 135 15.82 1.61 2.87
N ILE A 136 14.61 1.28 3.36
CA ILE A 136 13.95 2.03 4.44
C ILE A 136 13.93 1.24 5.75
N VAL A 137 13.28 0.07 5.77
CA VAL A 137 13.02 -0.73 6.97
C VAL A 137 14.30 -1.04 7.79
N PRO A 138 15.47 -1.36 7.20
CA PRO A 138 16.67 -1.67 7.99
C PRO A 138 17.15 -0.50 8.86
N PHE A 139 16.93 0.74 8.40
CA PHE A 139 17.25 1.94 9.17
C PHE A 139 16.18 2.24 10.22
N PHE A 140 14.91 2.06 9.88
CA PHE A 140 13.81 2.29 10.83
C PHE A 140 13.86 1.33 12.03
N LYS A 141 14.26 0.08 11.82
CA LYS A 141 14.55 -0.89 12.90
C LYS A 141 15.64 -0.42 13.86
N GLN A 142 16.49 0.50 13.45
CA GLN A 142 17.56 1.10 14.25
C GLN A 142 17.21 2.51 14.76
N ASN A 143 15.96 2.96 14.60
CA ASN A 143 15.50 4.32 14.89
C ASN A 143 16.23 5.41 14.07
N LYS A 144 16.85 5.05 12.95
CA LYS A 144 17.56 5.96 12.03
C LYS A 144 16.62 6.48 10.95
N TYR A 145 15.65 7.30 11.34
CA TYR A 145 14.55 7.70 10.45
C TYR A 145 15.02 8.61 9.31
N ALA A 146 15.89 9.58 9.57
CA ALA A 146 16.40 10.49 8.55
C ALA A 146 17.17 9.72 7.46
N GLU A 147 18.03 8.78 7.86
CA GLU A 147 18.82 7.96 6.94
C GLU A 147 17.94 6.99 6.15
N GLY A 148 16.93 6.38 6.80
CA GLY A 148 15.96 5.53 6.12
C GLY A 148 15.14 6.28 5.07
N ILE A 149 14.70 7.50 5.38
CA ILE A 149 14.00 8.37 4.42
C ILE A 149 14.94 8.77 3.29
N ALA A 150 16.15 9.25 3.58
CA ALA A 150 17.10 9.67 2.55
C ALA A 150 17.47 8.51 1.60
N SER A 151 17.71 7.32 2.15
CA SER A 151 17.98 6.09 1.40
C SER A 151 16.79 5.70 0.53
N GLY A 152 15.56 5.72 1.08
CA GLY A 152 14.33 5.47 0.32
C GLY A 152 14.11 6.48 -0.80
N LEU A 153 14.28 7.76 -0.53
CA LEU A 153 14.14 8.83 -1.54
C LEU A 153 15.16 8.68 -2.66
N SER A 154 16.43 8.39 -2.34
CA SER A 154 17.46 8.13 -3.35
C SER A 154 17.06 6.98 -4.28
N ALA A 155 16.54 5.89 -3.71
CA ALA A 155 16.08 4.73 -4.47
C ALA A 155 14.83 5.05 -5.32
N ILE A 156 13.86 5.79 -4.79
CA ILE A 156 12.67 6.25 -5.52
C ILE A 156 13.11 7.13 -6.72
N ILE A 157 14.01 8.07 -6.48
CA ILE A 157 14.52 8.97 -7.54
C ILE A 157 15.20 8.17 -8.65
N GLN A 158 16.06 7.20 -8.30
CA GLN A 158 16.69 6.30 -9.27
C GLN A 158 15.65 5.50 -10.06
N ALA A 159 14.60 5.00 -9.39
CA ALA A 159 13.54 4.23 -10.05
C ALA A 159 12.78 5.09 -11.07
N THR A 160 12.45 6.33 -10.70
CA THR A 160 11.77 7.27 -11.62
C THR A 160 12.61 7.65 -12.83
N LYS A 161 13.94 7.48 -12.78
CA LYS A 161 14.87 7.68 -13.91
C LYS A 161 15.15 6.39 -14.70
N GLY A 162 14.62 5.24 -14.28
CA GLY A 162 14.93 3.94 -14.86
C GLY A 162 16.32 3.40 -14.49
N GLU A 163 16.96 3.98 -13.47
CA GLU A 163 18.33 3.66 -13.05
C GLU A 163 18.38 2.72 -11.84
N TYR A 164 17.23 2.43 -11.22
CA TYR A 164 17.18 1.59 -10.03
C TYR A 164 17.54 0.14 -10.32
N LYS A 165 18.59 -0.32 -9.64
CA LYS A 165 18.96 -1.74 -9.58
C LYS A 165 18.67 -2.22 -8.16
N PRO A 166 17.71 -3.14 -7.97
CA PRO A 166 17.57 -3.83 -6.69
C PRO A 166 18.94 -4.37 -6.29
N LEU A 167 19.35 -4.14 -5.04
CA LEU A 167 20.52 -4.82 -4.49
C LEU A 167 20.36 -6.30 -4.80
N GLU A 168 21.36 -6.87 -5.45
CA GLU A 168 21.35 -8.22 -6.01
C GLU A 168 20.78 -9.17 -4.96
N LEU A 169 19.59 -9.67 -5.24
CA LEU A 169 18.79 -10.41 -4.27
C LEU A 169 19.65 -11.57 -3.78
N GLU A 170 20.04 -11.57 -2.50
CA GLU A 170 19.99 -12.84 -1.79
C GLU A 170 18.55 -13.29 -1.96
N LYS A 171 18.31 -14.17 -2.95
CA LYS A 171 17.12 -15.01 -2.95
C LYS A 171 17.00 -15.45 -1.51
N GLU A 172 15.94 -15.06 -0.81
CA GLU A 172 15.63 -15.66 0.48
C GLU A 172 15.76 -17.15 0.25
N LYS A 173 16.82 -17.73 0.81
CA LYS A 173 16.98 -19.18 0.78
C LYS A 173 15.79 -19.64 1.59
N ALA A 174 14.81 -20.24 0.91
CA ALA A 174 13.70 -20.91 1.58
C ALA A 174 14.31 -21.71 2.72
N ASP A 175 13.89 -21.40 3.94
CA ASP A 175 14.48 -21.99 5.14
C ASP A 175 14.33 -23.50 4.98
N PRO A 176 15.40 -24.31 5.05
CA PRO A 176 15.33 -25.75 4.80
C PRO A 176 14.25 -26.45 5.64
N PHE A 177 13.85 -25.83 6.76
CA PHE A 177 12.79 -26.27 7.64
C PHE A 177 11.37 -26.08 7.06
N ASP A 178 11.09 -25.08 6.22
CA ASP A 178 9.76 -24.90 5.60
C ASP A 178 9.44 -26.06 4.65
N GLY A 179 10.43 -26.47 3.85
CA GLY A 179 10.32 -27.67 3.01
C GLY A 179 10.17 -28.95 3.84
N PHE A 180 10.82 -29.01 5.01
CA PHE A 180 10.74 -30.15 5.92
C PHE A 180 9.33 -30.32 6.52
N PHE A 181 8.68 -29.25 6.97
CA PHE A 181 7.32 -29.32 7.52
C PHE A 181 6.26 -29.63 6.46
N ILE A 182 6.40 -29.08 5.24
CA ILE A 182 5.53 -29.42 4.11
C ILE A 182 5.71 -30.90 3.74
N PHE A 183 6.95 -31.38 3.65
CA PHE A 183 7.26 -32.78 3.41
C PHE A 183 6.68 -33.69 4.50
N LEU A 184 6.80 -33.32 5.78
CA LEU A 184 6.22 -34.05 6.91
C LEU A 184 4.70 -34.10 6.85
N GLY A 185 4.06 -32.98 6.51
CA GLY A 185 2.61 -32.89 6.34
C GLY A 185 2.10 -33.78 5.21
N VAL A 186 2.78 -33.76 4.05
CA VAL A 186 2.45 -34.63 2.91
C VAL A 186 2.71 -36.10 3.24
N ALA A 187 3.83 -36.42 3.89
CA ALA A 187 4.16 -37.78 4.31
C ALA A 187 3.16 -38.32 5.34
N PHE A 188 2.73 -37.50 6.30
CA PHE A 188 1.69 -37.84 7.27
C PHE A 188 0.33 -38.07 6.60
N LEU A 189 -0.04 -37.22 5.64
CA LEU A 189 -1.27 -37.37 4.87
C LEU A 189 -1.28 -38.66 4.04
N LEU A 190 -0.15 -38.98 3.39
CA LEU A 190 0.03 -40.24 2.68
C LEU A 190 0.01 -41.44 3.64
N PHE A 191 0.63 -41.34 4.81
CA PHE A 191 0.59 -42.38 5.84
C PHE A 191 -0.84 -42.64 6.33
N VAL A 192 -1.64 -41.60 6.56
CA VAL A 192 -3.07 -41.73 6.93
C VAL A 192 -3.87 -42.38 5.79
N ILE A 193 -3.66 -41.97 4.54
CA ILE A 193 -4.32 -42.57 3.38
C ILE A 193 -3.96 -44.07 3.26
N PHE A 194 -2.67 -44.41 3.37
CA PHE A 194 -2.20 -45.79 3.25
C PHE A 194 -2.73 -46.69 4.38
N ASN A 195 -2.83 -46.16 5.60
CA ASN A 195 -3.44 -46.87 6.74
C ASN A 195 -4.98 -46.90 6.69
N SER A 196 -5.61 -46.03 5.90
CA SER A 196 -7.07 -46.01 5.69
C SER A 196 -7.53 -47.06 4.66
N ILE A 197 -6.65 -47.48 3.73
CA ILE A 197 -6.96 -48.42 2.64
C ILE A 197 -7.10 -49.89 3.12
N GLY A 198 -6.79 -50.19 4.39
CA GLY A 198 -6.93 -51.54 4.98
C GLY A 198 -8.34 -51.93 5.47
N ARG A 199 -9.34 -51.03 5.43
CA ARG A 199 -10.70 -51.33 5.90
C ARG A 199 -11.63 -51.72 4.75
N LYS A 200 -11.76 -53.03 4.52
CA LYS A 200 -12.83 -53.62 3.71
C LYS A 200 -14.19 -53.21 4.28
N ASN A 201 -15.00 -52.46 3.53
CA ASN A 201 -16.45 -52.48 3.72
C ASN A 201 -17.20 -52.18 2.40
N HIS A 202 -17.84 -53.25 1.93
CA HIS A 202 -19.04 -53.43 1.11
C HIS A 202 -19.47 -52.39 0.06
N TYR A 203 -19.39 -52.89 -1.18
CA TYR A 203 -20.14 -52.57 -2.39
C TYR A 203 -21.64 -52.32 -2.16
N VAL A 204 -22.21 -51.27 -2.78
CA VAL A 204 -23.52 -51.30 -3.45
C VAL A 204 -23.51 -50.34 -4.67
N SER A 205 -23.71 -50.90 -5.85
CA SER A 205 -24.30 -50.29 -7.07
C SER A 205 -25.55 -51.17 -7.36
N PRO A 206 -26.66 -50.74 -8.00
CA PRO A 206 -26.70 -49.84 -9.16
C PRO A 206 -27.99 -48.97 -9.38
N SER A 207 -27.92 -48.17 -10.45
CA SER A 207 -28.99 -47.80 -11.40
C SER A 207 -30.13 -46.83 -11.01
N SER A 208 -30.11 -45.65 -11.67
CA SER A 208 -31.18 -45.06 -12.49
C SER A 208 -30.63 -43.74 -13.07
N LEU A 209 -30.11 -43.62 -14.30
CA LEU A 209 -30.71 -43.83 -15.64
C LEU A 209 -31.84 -42.82 -15.94
N GLY A 210 -31.53 -41.87 -16.83
CA GLY A 210 -32.45 -40.86 -17.42
C GLY A 210 -32.18 -39.44 -16.89
N GLY A 211 -31.86 -38.41 -17.67
CA GLY A 211 -31.82 -38.15 -19.11
C GLY A 211 -31.18 -36.76 -19.31
N ILE A 212 -30.23 -36.60 -20.24
CA ILE A 212 -30.41 -35.98 -21.57
C ILE A 212 -30.84 -34.50 -21.53
N GLY A 213 -30.00 -33.63 -22.12
CA GLY A 213 -30.34 -32.27 -22.57
C GLY A 213 -29.20 -31.27 -22.31
N SER A 214 -28.10 -31.29 -23.07
CA SER A 214 -27.88 -30.56 -24.33
C SER A 214 -27.41 -29.10 -24.18
N MET A 215 -26.15 -28.87 -24.59
CA MET A 215 -25.61 -27.73 -25.35
C MET A 215 -25.80 -26.29 -24.84
N SER A 216 -24.68 -25.57 -24.64
CA SER A 216 -24.16 -24.62 -25.65
C SER A 216 -22.95 -23.82 -25.14
N HIS A 217 -21.94 -23.68 -25.99
CA HIS A 217 -20.74 -22.87 -25.84
C HIS A 217 -21.05 -21.36 -25.78
N HIS A 218 -20.27 -20.56 -25.06
CA HIS A 218 -19.47 -19.48 -25.67
C HIS A 218 -18.42 -18.86 -24.73
N SER A 219 -17.30 -18.54 -25.36
CA SER A 219 -16.04 -18.00 -24.89
C SER A 219 -16.10 -16.59 -24.30
N GLY A 220 -15.15 -16.28 -23.42
CA GLY A 220 -14.99 -14.95 -22.83
C GLY A 220 -14.23 -13.94 -23.69
N ARG A 221 -13.66 -12.95 -22.98
CA ARG A 221 -12.46 -12.12 -23.27
C ARG A 221 -12.71 -10.61 -23.34
N PHE A 222 -12.15 -9.94 -22.31
CA PHE A 222 -11.44 -8.65 -22.26
C PHE A 222 -11.75 -7.51 -23.25
N GLY A 223 -11.79 -6.29 -22.69
CA GLY A 223 -10.91 -5.21 -23.19
C GLY A 223 -11.50 -3.80 -23.29
N GLY A 224 -10.93 -2.87 -22.51
CA GLY A 224 -10.41 -1.58 -23.00
C GLY A 224 -11.38 -0.43 -23.24
N GLY A 225 -11.23 0.64 -22.43
CA GLY A 225 -11.85 1.94 -22.68
C GLY A 225 -11.06 2.84 -23.64
N ASN A 226 -11.58 4.04 -23.90
CA ASN A 226 -10.76 5.24 -24.05
C ASN A 226 -11.57 6.53 -23.77
N SER A 227 -10.84 7.49 -23.21
CA SER A 227 -11.20 8.84 -22.76
C SER A 227 -11.36 9.86 -23.89
N GLY A 228 -12.14 10.91 -23.61
CA GLY A 228 -12.16 12.18 -24.33
C GLY A 228 -11.31 13.26 -23.62
N PHE A 229 -10.60 14.05 -24.42
CA PHE A 229 -9.57 15.04 -24.09
C PHE A 229 -10.12 16.39 -23.58
N GLY A 230 -9.27 17.12 -22.84
CA GLY A 230 -9.40 18.56 -22.57
C GLY A 230 -8.03 19.21 -22.32
N SER A 231 -7.72 20.24 -23.10
CA SER A 231 -6.54 21.11 -23.02
C SER A 231 -6.64 22.05 -21.80
N GLY A 232 -5.55 22.37 -21.10
CA GLY A 232 -4.70 23.53 -21.40
C GLY A 232 -4.03 24.06 -20.12
N GLY A 233 -3.14 25.06 -20.25
CA GLY A 233 -2.71 25.94 -19.16
C GLY A 233 -1.50 25.51 -18.33
N PHE A 234 -0.37 26.19 -18.53
CA PHE A 234 0.75 26.29 -17.58
C PHE A 234 0.49 27.45 -16.61
N GLY A 235 0.77 27.25 -15.32
CA GLY A 235 0.75 28.30 -14.31
C GLY A 235 1.61 27.92 -13.11
N GLY A 236 2.70 28.67 -12.90
CA GLY A 236 3.63 28.47 -11.79
C GLY A 236 3.08 28.95 -10.46
N GLY A 237 3.37 28.18 -9.41
CA GLY A 237 3.10 28.48 -8.02
C GLY A 237 3.52 27.28 -7.16
N GLY A 238 4.37 27.50 -6.15
CA GLY A 238 4.91 26.44 -5.31
C GLY A 238 3.80 25.72 -4.53
N GLY A 239 3.47 24.52 -4.96
CA GLY A 239 2.48 23.64 -4.36
C GLY A 239 2.35 22.33 -5.15
N PHE A 240 1.66 21.34 -4.59
CA PHE A 240 1.30 20.15 -5.36
C PHE A 240 0.28 20.51 -6.44
N GLY A 241 0.48 19.96 -7.64
CA GLY A 241 -0.25 20.36 -8.85
C GLY A 241 -1.60 19.67 -9.07
N GLY A 242 -2.17 19.00 -8.06
CA GLY A 242 -3.48 18.37 -8.12
C GLY A 242 -3.49 16.95 -8.70
N GLY A 243 -2.42 16.17 -8.54
CA GLY A 243 -2.39 14.76 -8.93
C GLY A 243 -3.29 13.87 -8.08
N SER A 244 -3.66 12.71 -8.62
CA SER A 244 -4.46 11.69 -7.92
C SER A 244 -3.73 10.34 -7.91
N SER A 245 -3.82 9.63 -6.78
CA SER A 245 -3.29 8.27 -6.70
C SER A 245 -4.24 7.30 -7.41
N GLY A 246 -3.68 6.43 -8.24
CA GLY A 246 -4.43 5.36 -8.90
C GLY A 246 -4.73 4.16 -7.99
N GLY A 247 -4.31 4.21 -6.72
CA GLY A 247 -4.27 3.06 -5.83
C GLY A 247 -2.98 2.23 -5.94
N GLY A 248 -2.01 2.68 -6.72
CA GLY A 248 -0.69 2.06 -6.83
C GLY A 248 0.23 2.39 -5.66
N GLY A 249 1.16 1.49 -5.34
CA GLY A 249 2.10 1.65 -4.25
C GLY A 249 2.44 0.37 -3.51
N ALA A 250 3.17 0.52 -2.40
CA ALA A 250 3.48 -0.60 -1.52
C ALA A 250 3.53 -0.17 -0.06
N GLY A 251 3.12 -1.08 0.82
CA GLY A 251 3.21 -0.91 2.27
C GLY A 251 4.31 -1.77 2.89
N GLY A 252 4.73 -1.40 4.10
CA GLY A 252 5.57 -2.24 4.95
C GLY A 252 5.47 -1.86 6.42
N SER A 253 6.10 -2.68 7.26
CA SER A 253 6.22 -2.48 8.70
C SER A 253 7.66 -2.72 9.18
N TRP A 254 8.01 -2.21 10.37
CA TRP A 254 9.35 -2.38 10.95
C TRP A 254 9.36 -2.71 12.43
#